data_AF-A0A2G2A1F4-F1
#
_entry.id   AF-A0A2G2A1F4-F1
#
_cell.length_a   1.000
_cell.length_b   1.000
_cell.length_c   1.000
_cell.angle_alpha   90.00
_cell.angle_beta   90.00
_cell.angle_gamma   90.00
#
_symmetry.space_group_name_H-M   'P 1'
#
loop_
_entity.id
_entity.type
_entity.pdbx_description
1 polymer ?
#
loop_
_entity_poly.entity_id
_entity_poly.type
_entity_poly.pdbx_seq_one_letter_code
_entity_poly.pdbx_strand_id
1 'polypeptide(L)' 'MGEYAKAFEYIEVYYNRKRLHPTLGYMSPDEFEEKIVA' A
#
# COMPACT_ATOMS: atom_id res chain seq x y z
N MET A 1 13.70 -20.06 5.86
CA MET A 1 12.31 -19.54 5.79
C MET A 1 12.05 -18.24 6.55
N GLY A 2 12.85 -17.82 7.56
CA GLY A 2 12.47 -16.70 8.45
C GLY A 2 12.56 -15.26 7.89
N GLU A 3 13.41 -14.99 6.89
CA GLU A 3 13.60 -13.61 6.38
C GLU A 3 12.62 -13.24 5.26
N TYR A 4 12.29 -14.18 4.38
CA TYR A 4 11.26 -13.99 3.35
C TYR A 4 9.90 -13.66 3.94
N ALA A 5 9.54 -14.27 5.09
CA ALA A 5 8.28 -13.99 5.78
C ALA A 5 8.18 -12.52 6.21
N LYS A 6 9.26 -11.95 6.76
CA LYS A 6 9.30 -10.55 7.19
C LYS A 6 9.22 -9.57 6.03
N ALA A 7 9.93 -9.86 4.94
CA ALA A 7 9.88 -9.04 3.73
C ALA A 7 8.49 -9.09 3.07
N PHE A 8 7.89 -10.28 2.99
CA PHE A 8 6.55 -10.47 2.44
C PHE A 8 5.49 -9.73 3.27
N GLU A 9 5.52 -9.89 4.60
CA GLU A 9 4.62 -9.18 5.51
C GLU A 9 4.76 -7.66 5.37
N TYR A 10 5.99 -7.15 5.32
CA TYR A 10 6.22 -5.72 5.11
C TYR A 10 5.67 -5.24 3.76
N ILE A 11 5.88 -6.00 2.68
CA ILE A 11 5.40 -5.63 1.35
C ILE A 11 3.86 -5.58 1.31
N GLU A 12 3.20 -6.64 1.78
CA GLU A 12 1.75 -6.80 1.65
C GLU A 12 0.97 -5.95 2.65
N VAL A 13 1.39 -5.93 3.92
CA VAL A 13 0.62 -5.29 5.00
C VAL A 13 0.94 -3.80 5.10
N TYR A 14 2.16 -3.37 4.75
CA TYR A 14 2.58 -1.99 4.94
C TYR A 14 2.87 -1.26 3.62
N TYR A 15 3.85 -1.74 2.84
CA TYR A 15 4.35 -0.99 1.69
C TYR A 15 3.30 -0.78 0.61
N ASN A 16 2.60 -1.83 0.19
CA ASN A 16 1.59 -1.74 -0.87
C ASN A 16 0.44 -0.78 -0.53
N ARG A 17 0.10 -0.65 0.76
CA ARG A 17 -0.94 0.28 1.24
C ARG A 17 -0.51 1.74 1.24
N LYS A 18 0.79 2.01 1.41
CA LYS A 18 1.34 3.37 1.55
C LYS A 18 2.05 3.89 0.30
N ARG A 19 2.31 3.02 -0.68
CA ARG A 19 3.00 3.39 -1.91
C ARG A 19 2.13 4.35 -2.74
N LEU A 20 2.72 5.47 -3.14
CA LEU A 20 2.08 6.42 -4.05
C LEU A 20 2.01 5.83 -5.46
N HIS A 21 0.83 5.94 -6.08
CA HIS A 21 0.60 5.48 -7.43
C HIS A 21 0.36 6.68 -8.39
N PRO A 22 1.17 6.86 -9.44
CA PRO A 22 0.96 7.94 -10.42
C PRO A 22 -0.43 7.89 -11.08
N THR A 23 -0.96 6.69 -11.29
CA THR A 23 -2.32 6.46 -11.83
C THR A 23 -3.43 6.91 -10.87
N LEU A 24 -3.14 7.00 -9.58
CA LEU A 24 -4.04 7.54 -8.56
C LEU A 24 -3.73 9.02 -8.29
N GLY A 25 -3.01 9.73 -9.17
CA GLY A 25 -2.64 11.13 -8.95
C GLY A 25 -1.65 11.32 -7.80
N TYR A 26 -0.71 10.37 -7.65
CA TYR A 26 0.26 10.33 -6.54
C TYR A 26 -0.39 10.21 -5.16
N MET A 27 -1.49 9.47 -5.08
CA MET A 27 -2.10 9.04 -3.83
C MET A 27 -1.78 7.57 -3.55
N SER A 28 -1.82 7.21 -2.27
CA SER A 28 -1.82 5.81 -1.84
C SER A 28 -3.21 5.16 -2.03
N PRO A 29 -3.30 3.82 -2.09
CA PRO A 29 -4.59 3.14 -2.15
C PRO A 29 -5.53 3.52 -1.00
N ASP A 30 -5.03 3.61 0.24
CA ASP A 30 -5.82 4.03 1.40
C ASP A 30 -6.44 5.43 1.19
N GLU A 31 -5.62 6.41 0.78
CA GLU A 31 -6.07 7.80 0.52
C GLU A 31 -7.06 7.89 -0.65
N PHE A 32 -6.90 7.02 -1.66
CA PHE A 32 -7.81 6.98 -2.81
C PHE A 32 -9.17 6.40 -2.42
N GLU A 33 -9.20 5.32 -1.63
CA GLU A 33 -10.42 4.72 -1.10
C GLU A 33 -11.19 5.69 -0.19
N GLU A 34 -10.49 6.42 0.69
CA GLU A 34 -11.10 7.44 1.56
C GLU A 34 -11.85 8.52 0.76
N LYS A 35 -11.34 8.89 -0.42
CA LYS A 35 -11.98 9.87 -1.31
C LYS A 35 -13.18 9.34 -2.07
N ILE A 36 -13.31 8.01 -2.22
CA ILE A 36 -14.46 7.38 -2.88
C ILE A 36 -15.60 7.12 -1.88
N VAL A 37 -15.24 6.82 -0.62
CA VAL A 37 -16.20 6.48 0.43
C VAL A 37 -16.83 7.72 1.09
N ALA A 38 -16.19 8.89 0.98
CA ALA A 38 -16.72 10.19 1.42
C ALA A 38 -17.70 10.82 0.41
#